data_AF-A0A7W7P1X3-F1
#
_entry.id   AF-A0A7W7P1X3-F1
#
_cell.length_a   1.000
_cell.length_b   1.000
_cell.length_c   1.000
_cell.angle_alpha   90.00
_cell.angle_beta   90.00
_cell.angle_gamma   90.00
#
_symmetry.space_group_name_H-M   'P 1'
#
loop_
_entity.id
_entity.type
_entity.pdbx_description
1 polymer ?
#
loop_
_entity_poly.entity_id
_entity_poly.type
_entity_poly.pdbx_seq_one_letter_code
_entity_poly.pdbx_strand_id
1 'polypeptide(L)'
;MTTPLDVSSNQLDWLMHTLGLNYQDEPFRNHYVISSGDADEPEMDKLVEMGLMIKRPAPKFCADDQIAYYATEAGKAYAIEHKPKPVLAKLNNWQKYLHDECSCMFVEYLGINLPVYETQFGKGFRMVRKRNYFEVEVAGEWAATRQEAKASYKLKLREFNNARRAENKRFMAH
;
A
#
# COMPACT_ATOMS: atom_id res chain seq x y z
N MET A 1 -34.68 -0.13 -29.88
CA MET A 1 -33.29 -0.59 -30.05
C MET A 1 -32.47 0.15 -29.01
N THR A 2 -32.14 -0.50 -27.89
CA THR A 2 -31.28 0.08 -26.85
C THR A 2 -29.84 -0.02 -27.32
N THR A 3 -29.18 1.13 -27.51
CA THR A 3 -27.74 1.18 -27.80
C THR A 3 -26.99 0.50 -26.65
N PRO A 4 -25.99 -0.36 -26.92
CA PRO A 4 -25.17 -0.92 -25.85
C PRO A 4 -24.49 0.21 -25.07
N LEU A 5 -24.61 0.18 -23.75
CA LEU A 5 -23.90 1.14 -22.89
C LEU A 5 -22.41 0.83 -22.96
N ASP A 6 -21.62 1.80 -23.41
CA ASP A 6 -20.15 1.71 -23.43
C ASP A 6 -19.58 2.36 -22.16
N VAL A 7 -19.61 1.61 -21.06
CA VAL A 7 -19.11 2.07 -19.76
C VAL A 7 -17.65 1.66 -19.63
N SER A 8 -16.75 2.63 -19.48
CA SER A 8 -15.32 2.36 -19.30
C SER A 8 -15.02 1.74 -17.92
N SER A 9 -13.86 1.08 -17.77
CA SER A 9 -13.46 0.52 -16.47
C SER A 9 -13.37 1.57 -15.36
N ASN A 10 -12.95 2.79 -15.67
CA ASN A 10 -12.89 3.88 -14.70
C ASN A 10 -14.30 4.31 -14.28
N GLN A 11 -15.23 4.42 -15.23
CA GLN A 11 -16.63 4.77 -14.94
C GLN A 11 -17.32 3.68 -14.11
N LEU A 12 -17.03 2.40 -14.38
CA LEU A 12 -17.49 1.30 -13.55
C LEU A 12 -16.92 1.39 -12.13
N ASP A 13 -15.63 1.71 -11.98
CA ASP A 13 -14.99 1.86 -10.67
C ASP A 13 -15.60 3.03 -9.88
N TRP A 14 -15.95 4.15 -10.54
CA TRP A 14 -16.69 5.26 -9.93
C TRP A 14 -18.09 4.86 -9.46
N LEU A 15 -18.81 4.10 -10.28
CA LEU A 15 -20.14 3.60 -9.94
C LEU A 15 -20.08 2.63 -8.75
N MET A 16 -19.09 1.72 -8.74
CA MET A 16 -18.81 0.82 -7.63
C MET A 16 -18.39 1.57 -6.37
N HIS A 17 -17.54 2.59 -6.50
CA HIS A 17 -17.13 3.44 -5.38
C HIS A 17 -18.33 4.15 -4.77
N THR A 18 -19.17 4.78 -5.60
CA THR A 18 -20.40 5.48 -5.15
C THR A 18 -21.30 4.57 -4.32
N LEU A 19 -21.35 3.27 -4.66
CA LEU A 19 -22.17 2.25 -4.01
C LEU A 19 -21.48 1.53 -2.83
N GLY A 20 -20.16 1.67 -2.70
CA GLY A 20 -19.37 0.96 -1.69
C GLY A 20 -19.01 -0.49 -2.07
N LEU A 21 -19.22 -0.88 -3.34
CA LEU A 21 -19.00 -2.23 -3.84
C LEU A 21 -17.51 -2.64 -3.91
N ASN A 22 -16.60 -1.69 -3.71
CA ASN A 22 -15.15 -1.95 -3.59
C ASN A 22 -14.78 -2.56 -2.24
N TYR A 23 -15.67 -2.48 -1.25
CA TYR A 23 -15.42 -2.94 0.11
C TYR A 23 -16.28 -4.14 0.51
N GLN A 24 -17.48 -4.24 -0.08
CA GLN A 24 -18.47 -5.28 0.23
C GLN A 24 -19.17 -5.75 -1.05
N ASP A 25 -19.87 -6.87 -0.96
CA ASP A 25 -20.62 -7.43 -2.08
C ASP A 25 -21.98 -6.76 -2.31
N GLU A 26 -22.54 -6.14 -1.27
CA GLU A 26 -23.81 -5.44 -1.34
C GLU A 26 -23.61 -3.92 -1.24
N PRO A 27 -24.41 -3.11 -1.98
CA PRO A 27 -24.38 -1.66 -1.83
C PRO A 27 -24.85 -1.25 -0.43
N PHE A 28 -24.00 -0.54 0.32
CA PHE A 28 -24.33 0.00 1.65
C PHE A 28 -24.39 1.53 1.69
N ARG A 29 -24.00 2.18 0.59
CA ARG A 29 -24.08 3.64 0.40
C ARG A 29 -24.52 3.96 -1.02
N ASN A 30 -24.80 5.23 -1.30
CA ASN A 30 -25.13 5.70 -2.65
C ASN A 30 -24.95 7.22 -2.75
N HIS A 31 -23.74 7.72 -2.54
CA HIS A 31 -23.44 9.14 -2.72
C HIS A 31 -21.95 9.33 -3.00
N TYR A 32 -21.64 10.17 -3.98
CA TYR A 32 -20.29 10.61 -4.29
C TYR A 32 -20.30 12.13 -4.45
N VAL A 33 -19.54 12.83 -3.61
CA VAL A 33 -19.53 14.30 -3.58
C VAL A 33 -18.19 14.79 -4.10
N ILE A 34 -18.25 15.72 -5.05
CA ILE A 34 -17.08 16.40 -5.61
C ILE A 34 -17.27 17.91 -5.56
N SER A 35 -16.19 18.66 -5.68
CA SER A 35 -16.24 20.09 -5.94
C SER A 35 -16.49 20.35 -7.43
N SER A 36 -17.23 21.42 -7.73
CA SER A 36 -17.48 21.86 -9.10
C SER A 36 -16.17 22.19 -9.81
N GLY A 37 -15.98 21.67 -11.02
CA GLY A 37 -14.76 21.81 -11.81
C GLY A 37 -13.67 20.79 -11.49
N ASP A 38 -13.92 19.81 -10.61
CA ASP A 38 -13.01 18.70 -10.38
C ASP A 38 -12.80 17.86 -11.65
N ALA A 39 -11.61 17.28 -11.80
CA ALA A 39 -11.24 16.48 -12.97
C ALA A 39 -12.14 15.26 -13.20
N ASP A 40 -12.84 14.80 -12.16
CA ASP A 40 -13.76 13.66 -12.20
C ASP A 40 -15.13 14.04 -12.81
N GLU A 41 -15.51 15.33 -12.77
CA GLU A 41 -16.85 15.80 -13.17
C GLU A 41 -17.26 15.36 -14.59
N PRO A 42 -16.42 15.49 -15.64
CA PRO A 42 -16.80 15.08 -17.00
C PRO A 42 -17.07 13.58 -17.14
N GLU A 43 -16.40 12.73 -16.36
CA GLU A 43 -16.64 11.28 -16.40
C GLU A 43 -17.92 10.89 -15.67
N MET A 44 -18.23 11.59 -14.57
CA MET A 44 -19.48 11.41 -13.83
C MET A 44 -20.69 11.91 -14.64
N ASP A 45 -20.55 13.03 -15.37
CA ASP A 45 -21.60 13.56 -16.22
C ASP A 45 -21.95 12.60 -17.38
N LYS A 46 -20.97 11.90 -17.97
CA LYS A 46 -21.25 10.83 -18.95
C LYS A 46 -22.12 9.70 -18.37
N LEU A 47 -21.88 9.32 -17.12
CA LEU A 47 -22.70 8.31 -16.44
C LEU A 47 -24.14 8.81 -16.18
N VAL A 48 -24.32 10.12 -16.01
CA VAL A 48 -25.63 10.75 -15.92
C VAL A 48 -26.33 10.75 -17.29
N GLU A 49 -25.63 11.10 -18.37
CA GLU A 49 -26.14 11.03 -19.74
C GLU A 49 -26.58 9.60 -20.13
N MET A 50 -25.87 8.59 -19.65
CA MET A 50 -26.20 7.18 -19.81
C MET A 50 -27.37 6.71 -18.93
N GLY A 51 -27.88 7.54 -18.02
CA GLY A 51 -28.96 7.19 -17.10
C GLY A 51 -28.55 6.27 -15.94
N LEU A 52 -27.25 6.04 -15.75
CA LEU A 52 -26.71 5.22 -14.66
C LEU A 52 -26.57 6.01 -13.36
N MET A 53 -26.47 7.34 -13.46
CA MET A 53 -26.38 8.23 -12.31
C MET A 53 -27.30 9.44 -12.44
N ILE A 54 -27.47 10.15 -11.35
CA ILE A 54 -28.12 11.46 -11.29
C ILE A 54 -27.24 12.44 -10.51
N LYS A 55 -27.26 13.70 -10.96
CA LYS A 55 -26.54 14.83 -10.36
C LYS A 55 -27.52 15.67 -9.52
N ARG A 56 -27.13 16.03 -8.30
CA ARG A 56 -27.93 16.89 -7.39
C ARG A 56 -27.01 17.87 -6.64
N PRO A 57 -27.54 19.02 -6.19
CA PRO A 57 -26.83 19.85 -5.23
C PRO A 57 -26.44 19.03 -4.00
N ALA A 58 -25.23 19.25 -3.48
CA ALA A 58 -24.80 18.59 -2.26
C ALA A 58 -25.69 19.02 -1.05
N PRO A 59 -25.80 18.18 -0.01
CA PRO A 59 -26.51 18.56 1.21
C PRO A 59 -25.97 19.84 1.84
N LYS A 60 -26.78 20.59 2.59
CA LYS A 60 -26.40 21.91 3.17
C LYS A 60 -25.21 21.91 4.13
N PHE A 61 -24.74 20.74 4.58
CA PHE A 61 -23.52 20.65 5.41
C PHE A 61 -22.24 20.63 4.56
N CYS A 62 -22.36 20.41 3.25
CA CYS A 62 -21.30 20.53 2.26
C CYS A 62 -21.09 22.00 1.86
N ALA A 63 -19.98 22.29 1.19
CA ALA A 63 -19.75 23.61 0.63
C ALA A 63 -20.69 23.88 -0.56
N ASP A 64 -21.01 25.16 -0.80
CA ASP A 64 -22.00 25.59 -1.81
C ASP A 64 -21.59 25.24 -3.26
N ASP A 65 -20.30 25.04 -3.50
CA ASP A 65 -19.72 24.66 -4.78
C ASP A 65 -19.68 23.14 -4.99
N GLN A 66 -20.22 22.34 -4.07
CA GLN A 66 -20.17 20.88 -4.15
C GLN A 66 -21.41 20.27 -4.80
N ILE A 67 -21.17 19.19 -5.54
CA ILE A 67 -22.17 18.44 -6.28
C ILE A 67 -22.16 16.99 -5.79
N ALA A 68 -23.35 16.42 -5.60
CA ALA A 68 -23.53 15.03 -5.21
C ALA A 68 -24.10 14.20 -6.35
N TYR A 69 -23.43 13.10 -6.66
CA TYR A 69 -23.86 12.08 -7.61
C TYR A 69 -24.43 10.87 -6.87
N TYR A 70 -25.50 10.31 -7.44
CA TYR A 70 -26.18 9.13 -6.93
C TYR A 70 -26.38 8.14 -8.07
N ALA A 71 -26.11 6.86 -7.86
CA ALA A 71 -26.46 5.83 -8.83
C ALA A 71 -27.97 5.61 -8.87
N THR A 72 -28.52 5.46 -10.08
CA THR A 72 -29.90 5.03 -10.30
C THR A 72 -30.05 3.53 -10.04
N GLU A 73 -31.27 3.01 -10.04
CA GLU A 73 -31.48 1.56 -9.96
C GLU A 73 -30.83 0.82 -11.14
N ALA A 74 -30.83 1.42 -12.34
CA ALA A 74 -30.11 0.90 -13.49
C ALA A 74 -28.59 0.90 -13.26
N GLY A 75 -28.04 1.98 -12.70
CA GLY A 75 -26.63 2.05 -12.31
C GLY A 75 -26.23 0.99 -11.27
N LYS A 76 -27.07 0.79 -10.25
CA LYS A 76 -26.85 -0.26 -9.25
C LYS A 76 -26.81 -1.65 -9.87
N ALA A 77 -27.82 -1.99 -10.68
CA ALA A 77 -27.88 -3.28 -11.36
C ALA A 77 -26.65 -3.48 -12.26
N TYR A 78 -26.28 -2.46 -13.04
CA TYR A 78 -25.11 -2.50 -13.91
C TYR A 78 -23.81 -2.75 -13.12
N ALA A 79 -23.60 -2.03 -12.02
CA ALA A 79 -22.40 -2.17 -11.19
C ALA A 79 -22.29 -3.56 -10.55
N ILE A 80 -23.40 -4.14 -10.09
CA ILE A 80 -23.42 -5.48 -9.49
C ILE A 80 -23.13 -6.54 -10.57
N GLU A 81 -23.75 -6.43 -11.74
CA GLU A 81 -23.57 -7.37 -12.85
C GLU A 81 -22.14 -7.36 -13.39
N HIS A 82 -21.54 -6.17 -13.51
CA HIS A 82 -20.21 -6.00 -14.10
C HIS A 82 -19.09 -5.97 -13.05
N LYS A 83 -19.41 -6.20 -11.76
CA LYS A 83 -18.42 -6.22 -10.68
C LYS A 83 -17.32 -7.23 -11.02
N PRO A 84 -16.03 -6.83 -11.04
CA PRO A 84 -14.95 -7.76 -11.28
C PRO A 84 -14.97 -8.84 -10.19
N LYS A 85 -14.91 -10.10 -10.61
CA LYS A 85 -14.76 -11.21 -9.66
C LYS A 85 -13.50 -10.97 -8.84
N PRO A 86 -13.54 -11.19 -7.51
CA PRO A 86 -12.34 -11.06 -6.69
C PRO A 86 -11.28 -12.00 -7.26
N VAL A 87 -10.24 -11.42 -7.84
CA VAL A 87 -9.03 -12.17 -8.15
C VAL A 87 -8.53 -12.63 -6.79
N LEU A 88 -8.36 -13.95 -6.60
CA LEU A 88 -7.62 -14.47 -5.45
C LEU A 88 -6.20 -13.94 -5.56
N ALA A 89 -5.99 -12.72 -5.08
CA ALA A 89 -4.70 -12.08 -5.10
C ALA A 89 -3.78 -13.00 -4.30
N LYS A 90 -2.63 -13.37 -4.89
CA LYS A 90 -1.59 -14.02 -4.11
C LYS A 90 -1.34 -13.14 -2.90
N LEU A 91 -1.56 -13.68 -1.70
CA LEU A 91 -1.38 -12.93 -0.47
C LEU A 91 -0.01 -12.26 -0.50
N ASN A 92 0.02 -10.96 -0.27
CA ASN A 92 1.28 -10.26 -0.13
C ASN A 92 1.97 -10.71 1.16
N ASN A 93 3.25 -10.37 1.34
CA ASN A 93 4.01 -10.83 2.51
C ASN A 93 3.37 -10.39 3.84
N TRP A 94 2.72 -9.22 3.87
CA TRP A 94 2.02 -8.73 5.06
C TRP A 94 0.80 -9.58 5.41
N GLN A 95 -0.04 -9.91 4.41
CA GLN A 95 -1.19 -10.78 4.62
C GLN A 95 -0.76 -12.17 5.05
N LYS A 96 0.31 -12.73 4.45
CA LYS A 96 0.86 -14.02 4.89
C LYS A 96 1.34 -13.97 6.33
N TYR A 97 2.03 -12.90 6.74
CA TYR A 97 2.46 -12.70 8.12
C TYR A 97 1.29 -12.66 9.11
N LEU A 98 0.17 -11.99 8.76
CA LEU A 98 -1.02 -11.95 9.61
C LEU A 98 -1.72 -13.31 9.77
N HIS A 99 -1.53 -14.21 8.80
CA HIS A 99 -2.02 -15.58 8.87
C HIS A 99 -1.01 -16.57 9.45
N ASP A 100 0.24 -16.14 9.61
CA ASP A 100 1.29 -16.94 10.22
C ASP A 100 1.17 -16.86 11.75
N GLU A 101 1.36 -17.98 12.43
CA GLU A 101 1.38 -18.04 13.90
C GLU A 101 2.77 -17.69 14.46
N CYS A 102 3.68 -17.13 13.64
CA CYS A 102 5.02 -16.73 14.05
C CYS A 102 4.98 -15.67 15.18
N SER A 103 5.72 -15.93 16.26
CA SER A 103 5.93 -14.96 17.35
C SER A 103 7.00 -13.89 17.03
N CYS A 104 7.31 -13.69 15.76
CA CYS A 104 8.35 -12.79 15.27
C CYS A 104 7.76 -11.46 14.82
N MET A 105 8.57 -10.40 14.79
CA MET A 105 8.16 -9.11 14.22
C MET A 105 8.10 -9.21 12.69
N PHE A 106 7.25 -8.42 12.02
CA PHE A 106 7.13 -8.44 10.55
C PHE A 106 8.47 -8.25 9.81
N VAL A 107 9.37 -7.45 10.38
CA VAL A 107 10.72 -7.23 9.83
C VAL A 107 11.56 -8.52 9.86
N GLU A 108 11.42 -9.33 10.90
CA GLU A 108 12.08 -10.63 11.03
C GLU A 108 11.45 -11.65 10.09
N TYR A 109 10.12 -11.64 9.96
CA TYR A 109 9.38 -12.45 8.98
C TYR A 109 9.84 -12.18 7.54
N LEU A 110 10.12 -10.92 7.20
CA LEU A 110 10.69 -10.55 5.91
C LEU A 110 12.19 -10.90 5.76
N GLY A 111 12.83 -11.43 6.81
CA GLY A 111 14.27 -11.69 6.84
C GLY A 111 15.12 -10.42 6.84
N ILE A 112 14.54 -9.27 7.20
CA ILE A 112 15.24 -7.99 7.26
C ILE A 112 16.01 -7.90 8.58
N ASN A 113 17.32 -8.05 8.48
CA ASN A 113 18.21 -7.97 9.62
C ASN A 113 18.58 -6.51 9.96
N LEU A 114 17.80 -5.92 10.87
CA LEU A 114 17.97 -4.53 11.33
C LEU A 114 19.17 -4.41 12.28
N PRO A 115 20.10 -3.47 12.03
CA PRO A 115 21.16 -3.18 12.97
C PRO A 115 20.65 -2.46 14.22
N VAL A 116 21.23 -2.78 15.37
CA VAL A 116 20.91 -2.22 16.69
C VAL A 116 22.08 -1.42 17.24
N TYR A 117 21.79 -0.47 18.13
CA TYR A 117 22.83 0.21 18.91
C TYR A 117 23.10 -0.55 20.20
N GLU A 118 24.37 -0.80 20.46
CA GLU A 118 24.89 -1.16 21.76
C GLU A 118 25.43 0.09 22.46
N THR A 119 25.19 0.18 23.75
CA THR A 119 25.68 1.25 24.62
C THR A 119 26.51 0.66 25.73
N GLN A 120 27.70 1.20 25.96
CA GLN A 120 28.56 0.80 27.07
C GLN A 120 29.10 2.02 27.78
N PHE A 121 28.98 2.03 29.11
CA PHE A 121 29.52 3.09 29.95
C PHE A 121 31.02 3.27 29.70
N GLY A 122 31.46 4.51 29.49
CA GLY A 122 32.85 4.85 29.15
C GLY A 122 33.28 4.63 27.70
N LYS A 123 32.51 3.90 26.87
CA LYS A 123 32.83 3.69 25.43
C LYS A 123 31.83 4.33 24.45
N GLY A 124 30.66 4.73 24.93
CA GLY A 124 29.64 5.40 24.12
C GLY A 124 28.75 4.41 23.38
N PHE A 125 28.66 4.55 22.05
CA PHE A 125 27.73 3.82 21.18
C PHE A 125 28.48 2.97 20.15
N ARG A 126 27.94 1.80 19.82
CA ARG A 126 28.38 0.99 18.67
C ARG A 126 27.15 0.47 17.94
N MET A 127 27.18 0.45 16.61
CA MET A 127 26.09 -0.12 15.82
C MET A 127 26.50 -1.49 15.30
N VAL A 128 25.62 -2.47 15.49
CA VAL A 128 25.88 -3.88 15.17
C VAL A 128 24.71 -4.50 14.40
N ARG A 129 25.01 -5.40 13.48
CA ARG A 129 24.04 -6.32 12.86
C ARG A 129 24.28 -7.71 13.45
N LYS A 130 23.24 -8.30 14.03
CA LYS A 130 23.34 -9.63 14.66
C LYS A 130 22.81 -10.70 13.72
N ARG A 131 23.51 -11.82 13.57
CA ARG A 131 23.00 -12.95 12.75
C ARG A 131 21.84 -13.66 13.46
N ASN A 132 21.94 -13.75 14.78
CA ASN A 132 20.94 -14.32 15.68
C ASN A 132 21.06 -13.61 17.03
N TYR A 133 20.36 -14.09 18.07
CA TYR A 133 20.37 -13.44 19.38
C TYR A 133 21.77 -13.28 20.02
N PHE A 134 22.68 -14.22 19.73
CA PHE A 134 23.99 -14.33 20.38
C PHE A 134 25.15 -13.80 19.53
N GLU A 135 25.04 -13.89 18.21
CA GLU A 135 26.17 -13.66 17.30
C GLU A 135 26.07 -12.30 16.60
N VAL A 136 27.11 -11.50 16.74
CA VAL A 136 27.30 -10.27 15.96
C VAL A 136 27.96 -10.62 14.62
N GLU A 137 27.27 -10.33 13.53
CA GLU A 137 27.74 -10.58 12.17
C GLU A 137 28.61 -9.43 11.66
N VAL A 138 28.19 -8.20 11.90
CA VAL A 138 28.89 -6.99 11.50
C VAL A 138 28.84 -6.00 12.65
N ALA A 139 29.99 -5.50 13.08
CA ALA A 139 30.10 -4.46 14.09
C ALA A 139 30.84 -3.25 13.52
N GLY A 140 30.30 -2.05 13.74
CA GLY A 140 31.08 -0.81 13.66
C GLY A 140 32.03 -0.67 14.85
N GLU A 141 32.80 0.41 14.86
CA GLU A 141 33.61 0.79 16.03
C GLU A 141 32.77 1.49 17.10
N TRP A 142 33.25 1.46 18.35
CA TRP A 142 32.70 2.29 19.42
C TRP A 142 32.99 3.77 19.15
N ALA A 143 32.01 4.63 19.37
CA ALA A 143 32.14 6.07 19.18
C ALA A 143 31.37 6.86 20.24
N ALA A 144 31.77 8.11 20.46
CA ALA A 144 31.12 8.99 21.43
C ALA A 144 29.68 9.34 21.02
N THR A 145 29.39 9.40 19.71
CA THR A 145 28.06 9.73 19.19
C THR A 145 27.45 8.58 18.38
N ARG A 146 26.11 8.52 18.35
CA ARG A 146 25.38 7.57 17.49
C ARG A 146 25.66 7.78 16.01
N GLN A 147 25.93 9.01 15.59
CA GLN A 147 26.20 9.34 14.18
C GLN A 147 27.53 8.75 13.71
N GLU A 148 28.59 8.93 14.48
CA GLU A 148 29.91 8.35 14.21
C GLU A 148 29.87 6.82 14.25
N ALA A 149 29.19 6.24 15.25
CA ALA A 149 29.00 4.79 15.34
C ALA A 149 28.29 4.22 14.10
N LYS A 150 27.24 4.91 13.61
CA LYS A 150 26.53 4.53 12.39
C LYS A 150 27.40 4.67 11.14
N ALA A 151 28.21 5.73 11.05
CA ALA A 151 29.13 5.93 9.93
C ALA A 151 30.18 4.80 9.88
N SER A 152 30.79 4.47 11.02
CA SER A 152 31.73 3.36 11.16
C SER A 152 31.09 2.01 10.78
N TYR A 153 29.89 1.74 11.28
CA TYR A 153 29.12 0.53 10.91
C TYR A 153 28.85 0.44 9.40
N LYS A 154 28.47 1.54 8.74
CA LYS A 154 28.22 1.54 7.28
C LYS A 154 29.46 1.17 6.48
N LEU A 155 30.65 1.62 6.91
CA LEU A 155 31.92 1.25 6.27
C LEU A 155 32.17 -0.26 6.42
N LYS A 156 32.08 -0.78 7.65
CA LYS A 156 32.24 -2.22 7.94
C LYS A 156 31.24 -3.09 7.19
N LEU A 157 29.99 -2.65 7.10
CA LEU A 157 28.95 -3.35 6.36
C LEU A 157 29.25 -3.40 4.86
N ARG A 158 29.79 -2.31 4.29
CA ARG A 158 30.19 -2.27 2.88
C ARG A 158 31.34 -3.24 2.61
N GLU A 159 32.35 -3.25 3.47
CA GLU A 159 33.47 -4.20 3.40
C GLU A 159 32.98 -5.64 3.48
N PHE A 160 32.14 -5.95 4.45
CA PHE A 160 31.52 -7.27 4.62
C PHE A 160 30.76 -7.72 3.37
N ASN A 161 29.91 -6.86 2.82
CA ASN A 161 29.13 -7.18 1.62
C ASN A 161 30.02 -7.39 0.39
N ASN A 162 31.11 -6.63 0.27
CA ASN A 162 32.06 -6.79 -0.83
C ASN A 162 32.82 -8.11 -0.73
N ALA A 163 33.29 -8.47 0.47
CA ALA A 163 33.96 -9.75 0.71
C ALA A 163 33.03 -10.94 0.38
N ARG A 164 31.80 -10.91 0.88
CA ARG A 164 30.80 -11.96 0.63
C ARG A 164 30.47 -12.12 -0.85
N ARG A 165 30.38 -11.01 -1.60
CA ARG A 165 30.18 -11.05 -3.06
C ARG A 165 31.37 -11.66 -3.79
N ALA A 166 32.60 -11.33 -3.37
CA ALA A 166 33.80 -11.89 -3.97
C ALA A 166 33.90 -13.40 -3.72
N GLU A 167 33.57 -13.86 -2.52
CA GLU A 167 33.52 -15.28 -2.16
C GLU A 167 32.47 -16.04 -2.97
N ASN A 168 31.23 -15.53 -3.02
CA ASN A 168 30.16 -16.14 -3.82
C ASN A 168 30.55 -16.27 -5.30
N LYS A 169 31.25 -15.26 -5.85
CA LYS A 169 31.74 -15.30 -7.23
C LYS A 169 32.79 -16.38 -7.45
N ARG A 170 33.66 -16.63 -6.46
CA ARG A 170 34.65 -17.72 -6.53
C ARG A 170 34.00 -19.09 -6.44
N PHE A 171 33.02 -19.25 -5.55
CA PHE A 171 32.29 -20.51 -5.37
C PHE A 171 31.50 -20.91 -6.62
N MET A 172 30.87 -19.94 -7.31
CA MET A 172 30.09 -20.19 -8.54
C MET A 172 30.94 -20.38 -9.81
N ALA A 173 32.27 -20.23 -9.71
CA ALA A 173 33.19 -20.40 -10.82
C ALA A 173 33.88 -21.78 -10.83
N HIS A 174 33.60 -22.63 -9.83
CA HIS A 174 33.97 -24.04 -9.74
C HIS A 174 32.74 -24.92 -9.94
#